data_AF-A0A6P3Z399-F1
#
_entry.id   AF-A0A6P3Z399-F1
#
_cell.length_a   1.000
_cell.length_b   1.000
_cell.length_c   1.000
_cell.angle_alpha   90.00
_cell.angle_beta   90.00
_cell.angle_gamma   90.00
#
_symmetry.space_group_name_H-M   'P 1'
#
loop_
_entity.id
_entity.type
_entity.pdbx_description
1 polymer ?
#
loop_
_entity_poly.entity_id
_entity_poly.type
_entity_poly.pdbx_seq_one_letter_code
_entity_poly.pdbx_strand_id
1 'polypeptide(L)'
;MRLPDLPFEIDFECIVDDFIFICFFVGNDFLPHMPTLEIREGAINLLLAVYKKELKVMGGYLTDSSKPNLSRVEHFIQAVGSYEDKIFQKRARLHQRQAERIKREKAQTRRGDDAEPQAQPDLLVPISRFDGSRLASGPRPSPYQQSGSGYSSKSSTSLRKESQVGQATTDLSELKIKNNQSWESNGTQRASKVARLSSSATVGAAIVEAENSLEIDLQDNKEELKAKLKEILREKSDVFNSKDADIDKVKLGDPGWKDRYYEEKFSAKTPEEREAVRRDVVLKYTEGLCWVMHYYYEGVCSWQWFYPYHYAPFASDLKDLGELNISFNLGSPFKPFNQLLGVFPAASSHALPLHYRKLMTDPDSPIIDFYPTDFEVDMNGKRFSWQGIAKLPFIDEDRLLEEVGKIEHTLTEEEVRRNTVMCDLLFVMSSHPLSVCIYSLDNRCKQLSDKERAMVKEPIDPNHSEGMNGYLSPCGGEPCPPVFRSPVAGMEDIMHNQVICAIYRLPDKHKHITRPPAGVKFPKKVCSQSVTGFQCKSWSSVYINIQCMIYFSILLSSYVLN
;
A
#
# COMPACT_ATOMS: atom_id res chain seq x y z
N MET A 1 -9.45 8.54 -24.48
CA MET A 1 -8.55 9.53 -25.11
C MET A 1 -9.23 10.04 -26.39
N ARG A 2 -8.84 11.19 -26.97
CA ARG A 2 -9.08 11.50 -28.41
C ARG A 2 -7.76 11.98 -28.98
N LEU A 3 -7.21 11.24 -29.93
CA LEU A 3 -6.01 11.58 -30.68
C LEU A 3 -6.42 11.61 -32.16
N PRO A 4 -6.60 12.78 -32.78
CA PRO A 4 -6.90 12.85 -34.20
C PRO A 4 -5.68 12.42 -35.02
N ASP A 5 -5.94 11.89 -36.21
CA ASP A 5 -4.99 11.70 -37.30
C ASP A 5 -3.76 10.83 -36.96
N LEU A 6 -3.92 9.73 -36.21
CA LEU A 6 -2.89 8.70 -36.08
C LEU A 6 -2.83 7.80 -37.33
N PRO A 7 -1.67 7.22 -37.67
CA PRO A 7 -1.51 6.32 -38.82
C PRO A 7 -1.92 4.86 -38.54
N PHE A 8 -2.50 4.56 -37.36
CA PHE A 8 -2.94 3.24 -36.93
C PHE A 8 -4.23 3.35 -36.08
N GLU A 9 -4.97 2.24 -35.96
CA GLU A 9 -6.18 2.17 -35.13
C GLU A 9 -5.82 2.11 -33.63
N ILE A 10 -6.58 2.83 -32.80
CA ILE A 10 -6.30 2.93 -31.37
C ILE A 10 -6.96 1.77 -30.62
N ASP A 11 -6.16 0.77 -30.26
CA ASP A 11 -6.47 -0.06 -29.09
C ASP A 11 -6.32 0.78 -27.80
N PHE A 12 -7.22 0.55 -26.84
CA PHE A 12 -7.20 1.20 -25.53
C PHE A 12 -6.35 0.44 -24.51
N GLU A 13 -6.29 -0.89 -24.61
CA GLU A 13 -5.59 -1.75 -23.65
C GLU A 13 -4.07 -1.58 -23.83
N CYS A 14 -3.58 -1.49 -25.08
CA CYS A 14 -2.19 -1.09 -25.34
C CYS A 14 -1.82 0.32 -24.83
N ILE A 15 -2.81 1.23 -24.67
CA ILE A 15 -2.58 2.54 -24.00
C ILE A 15 -2.48 2.38 -22.47
N VAL A 16 -3.15 1.37 -21.89
CA VAL A 16 -3.00 1.03 -20.47
C VAL A 16 -1.63 0.40 -20.23
N ASP A 17 -1.19 -0.53 -21.08
CA ASP A 17 0.14 -1.15 -21.02
C ASP A 17 1.26 -0.10 -21.14
N ASP A 18 1.19 0.76 -22.17
CA ASP A 18 2.10 1.90 -22.35
C ASP A 18 2.10 2.85 -21.16
N PHE A 19 0.92 3.13 -20.58
CA PHE A 19 0.81 4.02 -19.42
C PHE A 19 1.46 3.41 -18.18
N ILE A 20 1.27 2.11 -17.94
CA ILE A 20 1.90 1.37 -16.82
C ILE A 20 3.42 1.42 -16.98
N PHE A 21 3.93 1.15 -18.19
CA PHE A 21 5.37 1.27 -18.49
C PHE A 21 5.90 2.69 -18.29
N ILE A 22 5.16 3.72 -18.74
CA ILE A 22 5.51 5.13 -18.51
C ILE A 22 5.61 5.48 -17.02
N CYS A 23 4.84 4.83 -16.15
CA CYS A 23 4.93 5.05 -14.71
C CYS A 23 6.23 4.52 -14.09
N PHE A 24 6.87 3.50 -14.67
CA PHE A 24 8.11 2.93 -14.11
C PHE A 24 9.27 3.95 -14.05
N PHE A 25 9.36 4.87 -15.02
CA PHE A 25 10.38 5.94 -15.05
C PHE A 25 10.32 6.91 -13.85
N VAL A 26 9.19 6.98 -13.15
CA VAL A 26 9.00 7.88 -12.00
C VAL A 26 9.47 7.23 -10.68
N GLY A 27 10.01 6.01 -10.75
CA GLY A 27 10.48 5.21 -9.62
C GLY A 27 9.49 4.09 -9.27
N ASN A 28 10.05 2.96 -8.87
CA ASN A 28 9.36 1.76 -8.40
C ASN A 28 10.29 0.99 -7.45
N ASP A 29 9.83 -0.11 -6.85
CA ASP A 29 10.59 -0.84 -5.82
C ASP A 29 11.91 -1.45 -6.35
N PHE A 30 12.04 -1.63 -7.67
CA PHE A 30 13.20 -2.26 -8.32
C PHE A 30 14.15 -1.25 -8.99
N LEU A 31 13.72 -0.01 -9.24
CA LEU A 31 14.50 1.03 -9.89
C LEU A 31 14.34 2.39 -9.21
N PRO A 32 15.45 3.10 -8.89
CA PRO A 32 15.38 4.45 -8.37
C PRO A 32 14.68 5.40 -9.35
N HIS A 33 13.96 6.38 -8.81
CA HIS A 33 13.34 7.45 -9.59
C HIS A 33 14.41 8.26 -10.35
N MET A 34 14.16 8.57 -11.62
CA MET A 34 15.03 9.50 -12.35
C MET A 34 15.09 10.85 -11.63
N PRO A 35 16.26 11.51 -11.52
CA PRO A 35 16.36 12.86 -10.94
C PRO A 35 15.39 13.86 -11.62
N THR A 36 15.16 13.66 -12.91
CA THR A 36 14.26 14.44 -13.78
C THR A 36 12.79 14.34 -13.43
N LEU A 37 12.33 13.24 -12.79
CA LEU A 37 10.92 12.89 -12.70
C LEU A 37 10.45 12.70 -11.25
N GLU A 38 9.76 13.71 -10.71
CA GLU A 38 9.11 13.61 -9.38
C GLU A 38 7.59 13.78 -9.47
N ILE A 39 6.83 12.84 -8.87
CA ILE A 39 5.34 12.86 -8.86
C ILE A 39 4.82 14.20 -8.30
N ARG A 40 5.43 14.70 -7.21
CA ARG A 40 5.03 15.96 -6.54
C ARG A 40 5.21 17.20 -7.42
N GLU A 41 6.05 17.13 -8.46
CA GLU A 41 6.24 18.22 -9.45
C GLU A 41 5.32 18.10 -10.67
N GLY A 42 4.57 16.99 -10.77
CA GLY A 42 3.65 16.68 -11.86
C GLY A 42 4.22 15.79 -12.97
N ALA A 43 5.29 15.01 -12.72
CA ALA A 43 5.97 14.20 -13.73
C ALA A 43 5.04 13.36 -14.61
N ILE A 44 4.05 12.65 -14.04
CA ILE A 44 3.08 11.83 -14.79
C ILE A 44 2.28 12.67 -15.81
N ASN A 45 1.97 13.94 -15.51
CA ASN A 45 1.29 14.83 -16.45
C ASN A 45 2.21 15.29 -17.59
N LEU A 46 3.51 15.47 -17.33
CA LEU A 46 4.51 15.77 -18.37
C LEU A 46 4.69 14.56 -19.29
N LEU A 47 4.92 13.38 -18.72
CA LEU A 47 5.08 12.12 -19.46
C LEU A 47 3.85 11.84 -20.35
N LEU A 48 2.64 11.97 -19.79
CA LEU A 48 1.38 11.86 -20.54
C LEU A 48 1.21 12.93 -21.63
N ALA A 49 1.84 14.11 -21.52
CA ALA A 49 1.78 15.15 -22.53
C ALA A 49 2.78 14.90 -23.68
N VAL A 50 4.00 14.48 -23.33
CA VAL A 50 5.03 14.07 -24.30
C VAL A 50 4.56 12.84 -25.08
N TYR A 51 4.04 11.81 -24.40
CA TYR A 51 3.52 10.60 -25.05
C TYR A 51 2.45 10.93 -26.11
N LYS A 52 1.47 11.78 -25.77
CA LYS A 52 0.42 12.22 -26.71
C LYS A 52 0.95 13.03 -27.89
N LYS A 53 2.06 13.74 -27.72
CA LYS A 53 2.73 14.50 -28.79
C LYS A 53 3.52 13.56 -29.71
N GLU A 54 4.29 12.64 -29.14
CA GLU A 54 5.21 11.79 -29.91
C GLU A 54 4.56 10.53 -30.49
N LEU A 55 3.42 10.04 -29.99
CA LEU A 55 2.81 8.78 -30.44
C LEU A 55 2.58 8.71 -31.96
N LYS A 56 2.26 9.86 -32.59
CA LYS A 56 2.11 9.97 -34.04
C LYS A 56 3.44 9.80 -34.79
N VAL A 57 4.56 10.20 -34.18
CA VAL A 57 5.92 10.08 -34.74
C VAL A 57 6.50 8.69 -34.49
N MET A 58 6.24 8.10 -33.32
CA MET A 58 6.67 6.74 -32.95
C MET A 58 5.99 5.63 -33.77
N GLY A 59 4.87 5.93 -34.44
CA GLY A 59 4.17 5.00 -35.33
C GLY A 59 3.58 3.77 -34.65
N GLY A 60 3.40 3.82 -33.33
CA GLY A 60 2.84 2.73 -32.51
C GLY A 60 3.23 2.84 -31.04
N TYR A 61 2.79 1.86 -30.26
CA TYR A 61 2.95 1.77 -28.81
C TYR A 61 4.40 1.60 -28.35
N LEU A 62 4.70 2.05 -27.13
CA LEU A 62 6.00 1.81 -26.46
C LEU A 62 6.21 0.34 -26.10
N THR A 63 5.13 -0.41 -25.91
CA THR A 63 5.13 -1.81 -25.47
C THR A 63 4.36 -2.72 -26.44
N ASP A 64 4.71 -4.01 -26.43
CA ASP A 64 4.01 -5.11 -27.07
C ASP A 64 3.84 -6.22 -26.02
N SER A 65 2.72 -6.17 -25.29
CA SER A 65 2.52 -6.89 -24.02
C SER A 65 3.75 -6.76 -23.08
N SER A 66 4.44 -7.85 -22.73
CA SER A 66 5.58 -7.84 -21.79
C SER A 66 6.85 -7.14 -22.31
N LYS A 67 6.88 -6.69 -23.58
CA LYS A 67 8.12 -6.27 -24.26
C LYS A 67 8.15 -4.78 -24.63
N PRO A 68 9.03 -3.97 -24.03
CA PRO A 68 9.28 -2.61 -24.48
C PRO A 68 9.97 -2.57 -25.86
N ASN A 69 9.50 -1.69 -26.75
CA ASN A 69 10.15 -1.37 -28.01
C ASN A 69 11.23 -0.30 -27.77
N LEU A 70 12.48 -0.74 -27.58
CA LEU A 70 13.57 0.13 -27.12
C LEU A 70 13.78 1.39 -27.97
N SER A 71 13.64 1.31 -29.30
CA SER A 71 13.77 2.47 -30.19
C SER A 71 12.65 3.50 -30.02
N ARG A 72 11.40 3.09 -29.75
CA ARG A 72 10.30 4.01 -29.41
C ARG A 72 10.45 4.56 -28.00
N VAL A 73 10.89 3.73 -27.06
CA VAL A 73 11.22 4.14 -25.68
C VAL A 73 12.29 5.21 -25.67
N GLU A 74 13.35 5.06 -26.46
CA GLU A 74 14.40 6.05 -26.66
C GLU A 74 13.86 7.38 -27.20
N HIS A 75 13.09 7.33 -28.29
CA HIS A 75 12.46 8.52 -28.87
C HIS A 75 11.58 9.27 -27.85
N PHE A 76 10.79 8.53 -27.06
CA PHE A 76 9.97 9.09 -26.00
C PHE A 76 10.81 9.72 -24.87
N ILE A 77 11.79 9.01 -24.33
CA ILE A 77 12.56 9.47 -23.16
C ILE A 77 13.54 10.60 -23.52
N GLN A 78 14.09 10.63 -24.74
CA GLN A 78 14.85 11.78 -25.25
C GLN A 78 13.95 13.02 -25.42
N ALA A 79 12.70 12.85 -25.86
CA ALA A 79 11.73 13.96 -25.91
C ALA A 79 11.42 14.49 -24.49
N VAL A 80 11.35 13.63 -23.47
CA VAL A 80 11.27 14.04 -22.05
C VAL A 80 12.55 14.74 -21.59
N GLY A 81 13.73 14.22 -21.96
CA GLY A 81 15.05 14.79 -21.66
C GLY A 81 15.21 16.24 -22.13
N SER A 82 14.56 16.63 -23.24
CA SER A 82 14.54 18.02 -23.75
C SER A 82 13.92 19.07 -22.81
N TYR A 83 13.34 18.64 -21.67
CA TYR A 83 12.79 19.49 -20.63
C TYR A 83 13.65 19.57 -19.36
N GLU A 84 14.76 18.83 -19.25
CA GLU A 84 15.55 18.67 -18.01
C GLU A 84 16.01 19.99 -17.38
N ASP A 85 16.73 20.83 -18.11
CA ASP A 85 17.18 22.14 -17.59
C ASP A 85 16.00 22.99 -17.09
N LYS A 86 14.85 22.93 -17.78
CA LYS A 86 13.64 23.70 -17.41
C LYS A 86 12.98 23.14 -16.15
N ILE A 87 13.04 21.82 -15.94
CA ILE A 87 12.57 21.15 -14.72
C ILE A 87 13.49 21.52 -13.56
N PHE A 88 14.81 21.37 -13.70
CA PHE A 88 15.76 21.65 -12.63
C PHE A 88 15.80 23.13 -12.25
N GLN A 89 15.81 24.06 -13.22
CA GLN A 89 15.69 25.50 -12.94
C GLN A 89 14.36 25.87 -12.26
N LYS A 90 13.25 25.17 -12.58
CA LYS A 90 11.97 25.34 -11.87
C LYS A 90 12.07 24.81 -10.43
N ARG A 91 12.66 23.63 -10.22
CA ARG A 91 12.88 23.01 -8.91
C ARG A 91 13.72 23.89 -8.00
N ALA A 92 14.89 24.34 -8.46
CA ALA A 92 15.77 25.24 -7.71
C ALA A 92 15.03 26.53 -7.24
N ARG A 93 14.27 27.18 -8.14
CA ARG A 93 13.46 28.37 -7.82
C ARG A 93 12.35 28.07 -6.80
N LEU A 94 11.80 26.87 -6.77
CA LEU A 94 10.79 26.46 -5.79
C LEU A 94 11.42 26.14 -4.42
N HIS A 95 12.53 25.40 -4.39
CA HIS A 95 13.28 25.11 -3.17
C HIS A 95 13.79 26.40 -2.50
N GLN A 96 14.33 27.36 -3.27
CA GLN A 96 14.73 28.67 -2.73
C GLN A 96 13.55 29.39 -2.04
N ARG A 97 12.39 29.45 -2.69
CA ARG A 97 11.17 30.07 -2.12
C ARG A 97 10.68 29.36 -0.86
N GLN A 98 10.79 28.04 -0.80
CA GLN A 98 10.45 27.27 0.39
C GLN A 98 11.44 27.53 1.54
N ALA A 99 12.75 27.52 1.27
CA ALA A 99 13.78 27.83 2.26
C ALA A 99 13.64 29.26 2.80
N GLU A 100 13.37 30.25 1.94
CA GLU A 100 13.06 31.62 2.37
C GLU A 100 11.81 31.69 3.25
N ARG A 101 10.76 30.96 2.91
CA ARG A 101 9.53 30.91 3.72
C ARG A 101 9.79 30.31 5.10
N ILE A 102 10.43 29.13 5.16
CA ILE A 102 10.80 28.46 6.42
C ILE A 102 11.69 29.36 7.27
N LYS A 103 12.64 30.10 6.65
CA LYS A 103 13.50 31.07 7.35
C LYS A 103 12.71 32.24 7.96
N ARG A 104 11.65 32.72 7.29
CA ARG A 104 10.75 33.77 7.82
C ARG A 104 9.90 33.22 8.97
N GLU A 105 9.28 32.05 8.79
CA GLU A 105 8.45 31.40 9.82
C GLU A 105 9.29 31.11 11.09
N LYS A 106 10.46 30.49 10.96
CA LYS A 106 11.39 30.27 12.09
C LYS A 106 11.91 31.57 12.73
N ALA A 107 12.01 32.67 11.97
CA ALA A 107 12.37 33.97 12.53
C ALA A 107 11.23 34.64 13.30
N GLN A 108 9.97 34.35 12.94
CA GLN A 108 8.78 34.83 13.64
C GLN A 108 8.54 34.04 14.94
N THR A 109 8.61 32.71 14.92
CA THR A 109 8.53 31.89 16.15
C THR A 109 9.61 32.25 17.17
N ARG A 110 10.81 32.64 16.71
CA ARG A 110 11.92 33.11 17.57
C ARG A 110 11.72 34.50 18.19
N ARG A 111 10.70 35.27 17.77
CA ARG A 111 10.40 36.59 18.35
C ARG A 111 9.43 36.54 19.52
N GLY A 112 8.65 35.46 19.64
CA GLY A 112 7.69 35.31 20.75
C GLY A 112 6.52 36.30 20.69
N ASP A 113 6.11 36.71 19.48
CA ASP A 113 5.00 37.66 19.25
C ASP A 113 3.59 37.05 19.54
N ASP A 114 3.50 36.04 20.41
CA ASP A 114 2.26 35.54 21.02
C ASP A 114 1.87 36.39 22.26
N ALA A 115 2.20 37.68 22.23
CA ALA A 115 1.81 38.63 23.26
C ALA A 115 0.32 38.95 23.10
N GLU A 116 -0.53 38.36 23.95
CA GLU A 116 -1.93 38.78 24.08
C GLU A 116 -2.00 40.30 24.31
N PRO A 117 -2.94 41.01 23.65
CA PRO A 117 -3.05 42.46 23.80
C PRO A 117 -3.49 42.81 25.23
N GLN A 118 -2.54 43.22 26.07
CA GLN A 118 -2.80 43.68 27.44
C GLN A 118 -3.59 44.98 27.45
N ALA A 119 -4.91 44.86 27.36
CA ALA A 119 -5.88 45.90 27.65
C ALA A 119 -6.58 45.57 28.98
N GLN A 120 -5.94 45.90 30.11
CA GLN A 120 -6.65 45.99 31.39
C GLN A 120 -7.53 47.25 31.39
N PRO A 121 -8.86 47.15 31.59
CA PRO A 121 -9.68 48.32 31.87
C PRO A 121 -9.49 48.72 33.33
N ASP A 122 -9.02 49.93 33.57
CA ASP A 122 -8.72 50.41 34.92
C ASP A 122 -9.96 50.59 35.80
N LEU A 123 -9.76 50.29 37.09
CA LEU A 123 -10.49 50.77 38.27
C LEU A 123 -11.98 50.43 38.44
N LEU A 124 -12.21 49.54 39.41
CA LEU A 124 -13.48 49.25 40.08
C LEU A 124 -14.10 50.48 40.77
N VAL A 125 -15.44 50.52 40.82
CA VAL A 125 -16.17 51.06 41.99
C VAL A 125 -17.28 50.07 42.37
N PRO A 126 -17.24 49.46 43.57
CA PRO A 126 -18.23 48.46 43.98
C PRO A 126 -19.38 49.04 44.82
N ILE A 127 -20.57 48.44 44.71
CA ILE A 127 -21.59 48.34 45.76
C ILE A 127 -22.25 46.96 45.61
N SER A 128 -22.69 46.36 46.72
CA SER A 128 -23.26 45.01 46.76
C SER A 128 -24.55 44.94 47.59
N ARG A 129 -25.35 43.90 47.30
CA ARG A 129 -26.55 43.39 48.01
C ARG A 129 -27.92 43.99 47.67
N PHE A 130 -28.81 43.10 47.20
CA PHE A 130 -30.28 43.07 47.37
C PHE A 130 -31.08 44.24 46.73
N ASP A 131 -32.37 44.12 46.41
CA ASP A 131 -33.36 43.03 46.58
C ASP A 131 -34.39 43.02 45.42
N GLY A 132 -35.23 41.98 45.33
CA GLY A 132 -36.57 42.06 44.73
C GLY A 132 -36.72 41.70 43.24
N SER A 133 -37.67 40.81 42.94
CA SER A 133 -38.09 40.44 41.57
C SER A 133 -39.24 41.32 41.06
N ARG A 134 -39.26 41.71 39.78
CA ARG A 134 -40.50 42.06 39.04
C ARG A 134 -40.39 42.07 37.50
N LEU A 135 -41.01 41.05 36.90
CA LEU A 135 -41.87 41.02 35.69
C LEU A 135 -41.68 42.03 34.52
N ALA A 136 -41.67 41.47 33.29
CA ALA A 136 -42.01 42.08 31.98
C ALA A 136 -41.06 43.19 31.45
N SER A 137 -40.72 43.27 30.16
CA SER A 137 -41.59 43.09 28.98
C SER A 137 -40.86 42.52 27.74
N GLY A 138 -41.63 42.13 26.70
CA GLY A 138 -41.12 41.43 25.51
C GLY A 138 -40.48 42.30 24.39
N PRO A 139 -39.98 41.66 23.32
CA PRO A 139 -39.15 42.29 22.29
C PRO A 139 -39.92 43.09 21.22
N ARG A 140 -39.20 43.89 20.42
CA ARG A 140 -39.70 44.53 19.19
C ARG A 140 -38.72 44.41 18.00
N PRO A 141 -39.19 44.53 16.74
CA PRO A 141 -38.55 43.83 15.61
C PRO A 141 -38.08 44.73 14.45
N SER A 142 -37.52 44.10 13.42
CA SER A 142 -37.08 44.70 12.15
C SER A 142 -38.25 45.25 11.30
N PRO A 143 -38.08 46.36 10.55
CA PRO A 143 -39.13 46.93 9.68
C PRO A 143 -38.93 46.65 8.17
N TYR A 144 -40.00 46.24 7.49
CA TYR A 144 -40.38 46.67 6.12
C TYR A 144 -41.91 46.53 5.97
N GLN A 145 -42.53 47.23 5.01
CA GLN A 145 -43.90 47.76 5.18
C GLN A 145 -44.77 47.76 3.90
N GLN A 146 -46.09 47.97 4.10
CA GLN A 146 -47.20 48.23 3.14
C GLN A 146 -47.86 46.96 2.57
N SER A 147 -49.17 46.66 2.73
CA SER A 147 -50.46 47.41 2.65
C SER A 147 -50.96 47.60 1.20
N GLY A 148 -52.20 47.28 0.78
CA GLY A 148 -53.41 46.65 1.38
C GLY A 148 -54.39 46.31 0.22
N SER A 149 -55.70 46.01 0.29
CA SER A 149 -56.74 45.67 1.31
C SER A 149 -57.97 45.12 0.50
N GLY A 150 -59.15 44.68 0.98
CA GLY A 150 -59.77 44.47 2.31
C GLY A 150 -61.30 44.15 2.15
N TYR A 151 -62.01 43.80 3.25
CA TYR A 151 -63.50 43.74 3.39
C TYR A 151 -64.29 42.66 2.59
N SER A 152 -65.45 42.10 3.03
CA SER A 152 -66.18 42.13 4.32
C SER A 152 -67.16 40.95 4.56
N SER A 153 -67.24 40.48 5.82
CA SER A 153 -68.43 40.04 6.61
C SER A 153 -69.51 39.01 6.16
N LYS A 154 -69.64 37.94 6.97
CA LYS A 154 -70.87 37.39 7.65
C LYS A 154 -71.95 36.72 6.75
N SER A 155 -72.88 35.87 7.26
CA SER A 155 -73.34 35.62 8.63
C SER A 155 -73.69 34.13 8.95
N SER A 156 -74.14 33.87 10.19
CA SER A 156 -74.41 32.57 10.82
C SER A 156 -75.89 32.12 10.81
N THR A 157 -76.16 30.82 10.97
CA THR A 157 -77.33 30.31 11.74
C THR A 157 -77.09 28.87 12.25
N SER A 158 -78.06 28.23 12.92
CA SER A 158 -77.85 27.08 13.82
C SER A 158 -79.00 26.03 13.82
N LEU A 159 -78.72 24.78 14.28
CA LEU A 159 -79.52 23.95 15.25
C LEU A 159 -79.40 22.40 15.10
N ARG A 160 -79.56 21.70 16.24
CA ARG A 160 -80.14 20.34 16.50
C ARG A 160 -79.47 19.01 16.00
N LYS A 161 -78.88 18.30 16.98
CA LYS A 161 -79.14 16.93 17.50
C LYS A 161 -79.53 15.72 16.58
N GLU A 162 -78.77 14.63 16.79
CA GLU A 162 -79.16 13.21 17.07
C GLU A 162 -79.42 12.14 15.96
N SER A 163 -78.46 11.18 15.87
CA SER A 163 -78.64 9.69 15.81
C SER A 163 -79.22 9.04 14.51
N GLN A 164 -78.93 7.81 14.05
CA GLN A 164 -78.00 6.66 14.34
C GLN A 164 -77.59 6.06 12.95
N VAL A 165 -76.80 4.98 12.68
CA VAL A 165 -75.89 3.98 13.31
C VAL A 165 -74.98 3.43 12.16
N GLY A 166 -73.86 2.71 12.30
CA GLY A 166 -73.09 2.20 13.45
C GLY A 166 -72.07 1.12 13.00
N GLN A 167 -71.42 0.43 13.97
CA GLN A 167 -70.39 -0.65 13.81
C GLN A 167 -69.03 -0.19 13.20
N ALA A 168 -67.84 -0.64 13.60
CA ALA A 168 -67.28 -1.52 14.66
C ALA A 168 -65.72 -1.41 14.58
N THR A 169 -64.79 -1.74 15.51
CA THR A 169 -64.66 -2.08 16.97
C THR A 169 -63.15 -1.97 17.28
N THR A 170 -62.63 -1.28 18.32
CA THR A 170 -62.40 -1.69 19.74
C THR A 170 -61.49 -2.93 19.94
N ASP A 171 -60.67 -3.10 21.00
CA ASP A 171 -60.49 -2.30 22.23
C ASP A 171 -59.11 -2.48 22.95
N LEU A 172 -58.97 -1.94 24.18
CA LEU A 172 -57.79 -1.95 25.05
C LEU A 172 -57.91 -2.88 26.30
N SER A 173 -56.79 -3.49 26.73
CA SER A 173 -56.40 -3.83 28.14
C SER A 173 -57.03 -4.99 29.00
N GLU A 174 -56.18 -5.52 29.90
CA GLU A 174 -56.40 -6.03 31.29
C GLU A 174 -56.43 -7.53 31.76
N LEU A 175 -55.58 -7.81 32.78
CA LEU A 175 -55.73 -8.59 34.04
C LEU A 175 -55.87 -10.15 34.15
N LYS A 176 -54.85 -10.82 34.75
CA LYS A 176 -54.82 -11.69 35.99
C LYS A 176 -53.56 -12.62 36.02
N ILE A 177 -52.72 -12.72 37.08
CA ILE A 177 -52.80 -13.20 38.49
C ILE A 177 -52.50 -14.72 38.71
N LYS A 178 -51.31 -15.02 39.27
CA LYS A 178 -50.85 -16.21 40.08
C LYS A 178 -50.97 -17.64 39.43
N ASN A 179 -50.24 -18.70 39.83
CA ASN A 179 -49.38 -18.94 41.01
C ASN A 179 -48.18 -19.90 40.76
N ASN A 180 -47.29 -19.92 41.75
CA ASN A 180 -45.98 -20.57 42.01
C ASN A 180 -45.78 -22.12 41.81
N GLN A 181 -44.50 -22.56 41.90
CA GLN A 181 -43.92 -23.95 42.01
C GLN A 181 -43.81 -24.77 40.69
N SER A 182 -42.74 -25.55 40.40
CA SER A 182 -41.71 -26.20 41.27
C SER A 182 -40.26 -26.21 40.69
N TRP A 183 -39.33 -26.88 41.39
CA TRP A 183 -37.86 -26.70 41.44
C TRP A 183 -36.99 -27.54 40.46
N GLU A 184 -35.82 -26.98 40.08
CA GLU A 184 -34.49 -27.60 39.80
C GLU A 184 -34.33 -28.72 38.73
N SER A 185 -33.16 -28.96 38.09
CA SER A 185 -31.78 -28.41 38.23
C SER A 185 -31.09 -28.19 36.84
N ASN A 186 -29.95 -27.46 36.81
CA ASN A 186 -28.79 -27.47 35.86
C ASN A 186 -29.01 -27.81 34.35
N GLY A 187 -28.47 -27.11 33.34
CA GLY A 187 -27.24 -26.29 33.22
C GLY A 187 -26.41 -26.82 32.01
N THR A 188 -25.75 -26.04 31.15
CA THR A 188 -25.42 -24.60 31.17
C THR A 188 -25.22 -24.10 29.72
N GLN A 189 -25.76 -22.92 29.36
CA GLN A 189 -25.38 -22.18 28.15
C GLN A 189 -25.26 -20.69 28.48
N ARG A 190 -24.26 -19.99 27.89
CA ARG A 190 -24.01 -18.55 28.13
C ARG A 190 -24.13 -17.74 26.84
N ALA A 191 -25.36 -17.44 26.45
CA ALA A 191 -25.65 -16.52 25.36
C ALA A 191 -25.46 -15.03 25.77
N SER A 192 -25.40 -14.15 24.78
CA SER A 192 -25.19 -12.70 24.92
C SER A 192 -26.17 -12.00 25.88
N LYS A 193 -25.66 -11.11 26.74
CA LYS A 193 -26.49 -10.15 27.49
C LYS A 193 -26.44 -8.77 26.86
N VAL A 194 -27.57 -8.35 26.30
CA VAL A 194 -27.87 -6.93 26.05
C VAL A 194 -27.99 -6.21 27.40
N ALA A 195 -27.41 -5.02 27.51
CA ALA A 195 -27.49 -4.22 28.72
C ALA A 195 -28.93 -3.75 29.01
N ARG A 196 -29.37 -3.89 30.28
CA ARG A 196 -30.52 -3.17 30.83
C ARG A 196 -30.04 -2.38 32.05
N LEU A 197 -30.32 -1.08 32.05
CA LEU A 197 -30.03 -0.19 33.17
C LEU A 197 -31.00 -0.46 34.33
N SER A 198 -30.47 -0.74 35.52
CA SER A 198 -31.19 -0.64 36.79
C SER A 198 -30.21 -0.29 37.90
N SER A 199 -30.46 0.81 38.61
CA SER A 199 -29.52 1.41 39.56
C SER A 199 -29.47 0.67 40.90
N SER A 200 -28.36 -0.04 41.15
CA SER A 200 -27.90 -0.37 42.51
C SER A 200 -26.39 -0.59 42.50
N ALA A 201 -25.62 0.33 43.10
CA ALA A 201 -24.17 0.28 43.09
C ALA A 201 -23.66 -0.81 44.06
N THR A 202 -23.09 -1.87 43.50
CA THR A 202 -22.37 -2.90 44.27
C THR A 202 -20.87 -2.74 44.07
N VAL A 203 -20.07 -3.08 45.09
CA VAL A 203 -18.61 -2.92 45.05
C VAL A 203 -17.98 -3.65 43.85
N GLY A 204 -18.50 -4.82 43.48
CA GLY A 204 -18.04 -5.55 42.30
C GLY A 204 -18.30 -4.85 40.96
N ALA A 205 -19.33 -3.98 40.86
CA ALA A 205 -19.52 -3.16 39.67
C ALA A 205 -18.47 -2.04 39.59
N ALA A 206 -18.18 -1.39 40.72
CA ALA A 206 -17.15 -0.34 40.80
C ALA A 206 -15.73 -0.88 40.54
N ILE A 207 -15.43 -2.13 40.94
CA ILE A 207 -14.17 -2.80 40.61
C ILE A 207 -14.06 -3.00 39.08
N VAL A 208 -15.07 -3.60 38.45
CA VAL A 208 -15.06 -3.83 37.00
C VAL A 208 -15.04 -2.51 36.22
N GLU A 209 -15.72 -1.47 36.69
CA GLU A 209 -15.69 -0.13 36.08
C GLU A 209 -14.29 0.53 36.19
N ALA A 210 -13.61 0.36 37.33
CA ALA A 210 -12.23 0.82 37.51
C ALA A 210 -11.20 0.01 36.71
N GLU A 211 -11.37 -1.31 36.61
CA GLU A 211 -10.51 -2.19 35.78
C GLU A 211 -10.62 -1.82 34.29
N ASN A 212 -11.85 -1.61 33.77
CA ASN A 212 -12.06 -1.12 32.41
C ASN A 212 -11.49 0.30 32.20
N SER A 213 -11.62 1.20 33.19
CA SER A 213 -11.00 2.54 33.12
C SER A 213 -9.48 2.44 32.97
N LEU A 214 -8.83 1.64 33.81
CA LEU A 214 -7.37 1.46 33.78
C LEU A 214 -6.87 0.85 32.45
N GLU A 215 -7.63 -0.07 31.85
CA GLU A 215 -7.28 -0.66 30.55
C GLU A 215 -7.45 0.35 29.40
N ILE A 216 -8.48 1.21 29.45
CA ILE A 216 -8.65 2.34 28.53
C ILE A 216 -7.51 3.36 28.71
N ASP A 217 -7.24 3.78 29.95
CA ASP A 217 -6.17 4.73 30.29
C ASP A 217 -4.80 4.22 29.79
N LEU A 218 -4.50 2.93 29.92
CA LEU A 218 -3.26 2.33 29.41
C LEU A 218 -3.17 2.36 27.88
N GLN A 219 -4.27 2.13 27.17
CA GLN A 219 -4.31 2.14 25.71
C GLN A 219 -4.27 3.57 25.13
N ASP A 220 -4.89 4.55 25.80
CA ASP A 220 -4.82 5.96 25.42
C ASP A 220 -3.42 6.55 25.69
N ASN A 221 -2.80 6.26 26.86
CA ASN A 221 -1.41 6.63 27.13
C ASN A 221 -0.43 6.04 26.09
N LYS A 222 -0.70 4.83 25.61
CA LYS A 222 0.11 4.16 24.58
C LYS A 222 -0.04 4.81 23.20
N GLU A 223 -1.25 5.19 22.78
CA GLU A 223 -1.46 5.94 21.53
C GLU A 223 -0.93 7.38 21.63
N GLU A 224 -1.03 8.04 22.80
CA GLU A 224 -0.46 9.37 23.02
C GLU A 224 1.08 9.33 22.99
N LEU A 225 1.71 8.34 23.64
CA LEU A 225 3.15 8.12 23.58
C LEU A 225 3.62 7.84 22.15
N LYS A 226 2.87 7.02 21.40
CA LYS A 226 3.11 6.70 19.99
C LYS A 226 2.94 7.92 19.08
N ALA A 227 1.98 8.81 19.37
CA ALA A 227 1.82 10.09 18.69
C ALA A 227 2.99 11.04 18.99
N LYS A 228 3.35 11.23 20.26
CA LYS A 228 4.51 12.04 20.68
C LYS A 228 5.82 11.51 20.07
N LEU A 229 6.03 10.20 20.08
CA LEU A 229 7.18 9.55 19.46
C LEU A 229 7.20 9.78 17.94
N LYS A 230 6.05 9.68 17.25
CA LYS A 230 5.92 9.95 15.82
C LYS A 230 6.24 11.41 15.47
N GLU A 231 5.80 12.38 16.28
CA GLU A 231 6.15 13.78 16.09
C GLU A 231 7.66 14.02 16.35
N ILE A 232 8.22 13.49 17.43
CA ILE A 232 9.67 13.59 17.73
C ILE A 232 10.52 12.94 16.63
N LEU A 233 10.10 11.79 16.08
CA LEU A 233 10.77 11.15 14.94
C LEU A 233 10.65 12.00 13.67
N ARG A 234 9.51 12.66 13.43
CA ARG A 234 9.34 13.59 12.29
C ARG A 234 10.20 14.86 12.45
N GLU A 235 10.35 15.38 13.66
CA GLU A 235 11.20 16.54 13.93
C GLU A 235 12.70 16.22 13.85
N LYS A 236 13.12 15.05 14.35
CA LYS A 236 14.50 14.55 14.25
C LYS A 236 14.90 14.15 12.83
N SER A 237 13.95 13.71 11.99
CA SER A 237 14.23 13.35 10.59
C SER A 237 14.15 14.53 9.62
N ASP A 238 13.64 15.70 10.02
CA ASP A 238 13.53 16.89 9.18
C ASP A 238 14.86 17.64 9.08
N VAL A 239 15.52 17.54 7.92
CA VAL A 239 16.85 18.13 7.68
C VAL A 239 16.84 19.66 7.66
N PHE A 240 15.67 20.31 7.63
CA PHE A 240 15.60 21.76 7.92
C PHE A 240 15.81 22.11 9.40
N ASN A 241 15.98 21.12 10.30
CA ASN A 241 16.25 21.29 11.73
C ASN A 241 17.71 21.01 12.13
N SER A 242 18.52 20.34 11.30
CA SER A 242 19.97 20.24 11.54
C SER A 242 20.61 21.64 11.44
N LYS A 243 21.73 21.85 12.14
CA LYS A 243 22.53 23.07 11.99
C LYS A 243 23.36 23.02 10.71
N ASP A 244 23.77 21.82 10.35
CA ASP A 244 24.45 21.47 9.13
C ASP A 244 23.40 21.25 8.04
N ALA A 245 23.23 22.26 7.20
CA ALA A 245 22.46 22.15 5.97
C ALA A 245 23.43 21.75 4.85
N ASP A 246 23.35 20.49 4.40
CA ASP A 246 24.21 20.00 3.33
C ASP A 246 24.13 20.91 2.10
N ILE A 247 25.30 21.37 1.66
CA ILE A 247 25.42 22.21 0.48
C ILE A 247 25.17 21.32 -0.74
N ASP A 248 24.18 21.66 -1.56
CA ASP A 248 24.00 21.02 -2.86
C ASP A 248 25.25 21.24 -3.72
N LYS A 249 26.07 20.19 -3.83
CA LYS A 249 27.28 20.14 -4.66
C LYS A 249 26.94 19.96 -6.14
N VAL A 250 25.86 19.24 -6.44
CA VAL A 250 25.45 18.90 -7.81
C VAL A 250 24.89 20.12 -8.52
N LYS A 251 24.05 20.92 -7.83
CA LYS A 251 23.42 22.14 -8.34
C LYS A 251 22.67 21.89 -9.64
N LEU A 252 21.62 21.08 -9.56
CA LEU A 252 20.81 20.71 -10.72
C LEU A 252 20.24 21.96 -11.42
N GLY A 253 20.56 22.11 -12.70
CA GLY A 253 20.16 23.25 -13.54
C GLY A 253 21.23 24.35 -13.72
N ASP A 254 22.33 24.32 -12.95
CA ASP A 254 23.52 25.17 -13.18
C ASP A 254 24.49 24.49 -14.17
N PRO A 255 25.10 25.20 -15.15
CA PRO A 255 26.00 24.61 -16.15
C PRO A 255 27.01 23.60 -15.59
N GLY A 256 27.10 22.42 -16.21
CA GLY A 256 27.90 21.29 -15.72
C GLY A 256 27.26 20.45 -14.61
N TRP A 257 25.95 20.61 -14.34
CA TRP A 257 25.23 19.82 -13.32
C TRP A 257 25.33 18.31 -13.54
N LYS A 258 25.41 17.88 -14.80
CA LYS A 258 25.45 16.47 -15.19
C LYS A 258 26.78 15.81 -14.84
N ASP A 259 27.90 16.50 -15.05
CA ASP A 259 29.22 16.02 -14.65
C ASP A 259 29.34 15.91 -13.13
N ARG A 260 28.95 16.96 -12.40
CA ARG A 260 28.94 16.98 -10.93
C ARG A 260 28.05 15.89 -10.33
N TYR A 261 26.97 15.51 -11.02
CA TYR A 261 26.11 14.40 -10.59
C TYR A 261 26.83 13.05 -10.68
N TYR A 262 27.45 12.73 -11.82
CA TYR A 262 28.19 11.48 -11.98
C TYR A 262 29.45 11.42 -11.09
N GLU A 263 30.12 12.56 -10.88
CA GLU A 263 31.24 12.68 -9.94
C GLU A 263 30.83 12.45 -8.48
N GLU A 264 29.78 13.13 -7.98
CA GLU A 264 29.37 13.06 -6.58
C GLU A 264 28.55 11.80 -6.23
N LYS A 265 27.74 11.28 -7.16
CA LYS A 265 26.81 10.16 -6.89
C LYS A 265 27.33 8.79 -7.34
N PHE A 266 28.26 8.75 -8.29
CA PHE A 266 28.87 7.49 -8.78
C PHE A 266 30.41 7.47 -8.60
N SER A 267 31.00 8.46 -7.93
CA SER A 267 32.45 8.60 -7.73
C SER A 267 33.31 8.68 -9.01
N ALA A 268 32.70 8.93 -10.17
CA ALA A 268 33.36 8.94 -11.47
C ALA A 268 34.03 10.30 -11.75
N LYS A 269 35.36 10.35 -11.67
CA LYS A 269 36.13 11.61 -11.67
C LYS A 269 36.62 11.97 -13.06
N THR A 270 37.28 11.03 -13.75
CA THR A 270 37.75 11.28 -15.12
C THR A 270 36.57 11.37 -16.10
N PRO A 271 36.69 12.12 -17.22
CA PRO A 271 35.71 12.07 -18.29
C PRO A 271 35.44 10.65 -18.80
N GLU A 272 36.50 9.85 -18.87
CA GLU A 272 36.47 8.46 -19.35
C GLU A 272 35.68 7.55 -18.40
N GLU A 273 35.89 7.67 -17.08
CA GLU A 273 35.06 7.04 -16.05
C GLU A 273 33.60 7.48 -16.16
N ARG A 274 33.33 8.78 -16.33
CA ARG A 274 31.96 9.32 -16.39
C ARG A 274 31.19 8.78 -17.58
N GLU A 275 31.81 8.69 -18.77
CA GLU A 275 31.15 8.09 -19.94
C GLU A 275 31.05 6.56 -19.84
N ALA A 276 31.98 5.88 -19.18
CA ALA A 276 31.90 4.44 -18.93
C ALA A 276 30.76 4.10 -17.97
N VAL A 277 30.71 4.75 -16.80
CA VAL A 277 29.66 4.61 -15.81
C VAL A 277 28.30 4.99 -16.41
N ARG A 278 28.20 6.11 -17.14
CA ARG A 278 26.93 6.49 -17.79
C ARG A 278 26.38 5.39 -18.71
N ARG A 279 27.24 4.78 -19.54
CA ARG A 279 26.82 3.70 -20.45
C ARG A 279 26.36 2.45 -19.71
N ASP A 280 27.08 2.02 -18.67
CA ASP A 280 26.70 0.85 -17.87
C ASP A 280 25.43 1.11 -17.04
N VAL A 281 25.31 2.30 -16.43
CA VAL A 281 24.10 2.77 -15.74
C VAL A 281 22.88 2.80 -16.67
N VAL A 282 23.02 3.28 -17.92
CA VAL A 282 21.93 3.27 -18.92
C VAL A 282 21.57 1.85 -19.34
N LEU A 283 22.55 0.97 -19.56
CA LEU A 283 22.32 -0.45 -19.82
C LEU A 283 21.52 -1.09 -18.67
N LYS A 284 22.00 -0.97 -17.43
CA LYS A 284 21.35 -1.57 -16.24
C LYS A 284 19.98 -0.98 -15.94
N TYR A 285 19.76 0.31 -16.18
CA TYR A 285 18.43 0.90 -16.02
C TYR A 285 17.46 0.38 -17.11
N THR A 286 17.95 0.17 -18.32
CA THR A 286 17.14 -0.35 -19.44
C THR A 286 16.86 -1.85 -19.32
N GLU A 287 17.84 -2.63 -18.83
CA GLU A 287 17.61 -4.00 -18.33
C GLU A 287 16.48 -3.99 -17.29
N GLY A 288 16.56 -3.15 -16.27
CA GLY A 288 15.54 -3.06 -15.23
C GLY A 288 14.14 -2.70 -15.73
N LEU A 289 14.03 -1.76 -16.68
CA LEU A 289 12.74 -1.42 -17.30
C LEU A 289 12.13 -2.62 -18.05
N CYS A 290 12.96 -3.46 -18.67
CA CYS A 290 12.52 -4.69 -19.31
C CYS A 290 12.18 -5.79 -18.29
N TRP A 291 12.98 -5.94 -17.22
CA TRP A 291 12.73 -6.89 -16.12
C TRP A 291 11.41 -6.58 -15.43
N VAL A 292 11.15 -5.31 -15.10
CA VAL A 292 9.91 -4.87 -14.43
C VAL A 292 8.69 -5.05 -15.33
N MET A 293 8.80 -4.77 -16.63
CA MET A 293 7.72 -5.04 -17.58
C MET A 293 7.43 -6.55 -17.70
N HIS A 294 8.46 -7.39 -17.74
CA HIS A 294 8.26 -8.85 -17.77
C HIS A 294 7.67 -9.36 -16.44
N TYR A 295 8.15 -8.85 -15.30
CA TYR A 295 7.68 -9.22 -13.96
C TYR A 295 6.16 -9.03 -13.81
N TYR A 296 5.62 -7.88 -14.21
CA TYR A 296 4.18 -7.59 -14.08
C TYR A 296 3.29 -8.35 -15.06
N TYR A 297 3.79 -8.72 -16.25
CA TYR A 297 2.94 -9.27 -17.33
C TYR A 297 3.10 -10.78 -17.54
N GLU A 298 4.29 -11.34 -17.32
CA GLU A 298 4.60 -12.77 -17.53
C GLU A 298 5.36 -13.41 -16.32
N GLY A 299 5.57 -12.64 -15.24
CA GLY A 299 6.25 -13.07 -14.02
C GLY A 299 7.78 -12.90 -14.06
N VAL A 300 8.46 -13.28 -12.98
CA VAL A 300 9.93 -13.16 -12.84
C VAL A 300 10.66 -13.80 -14.03
N CYS A 301 11.52 -13.03 -14.69
CA CYS A 301 12.41 -13.48 -15.78
C CYS A 301 13.86 -13.73 -15.35
N SER A 302 14.26 -13.25 -14.16
CA SER A 302 15.52 -13.58 -13.49
C SER A 302 15.39 -13.33 -11.99
N TRP A 303 15.78 -14.30 -11.16
CA TRP A 303 15.84 -14.13 -9.69
C TRP A 303 17.11 -13.44 -9.22
N GLN A 304 18.20 -13.57 -9.99
CA GLN A 304 19.54 -13.02 -9.74
C GLN A 304 19.68 -11.54 -10.17
N TRP A 305 18.88 -11.08 -11.13
CA TRP A 305 19.02 -9.73 -11.66
C TRP A 305 18.62 -8.66 -10.64
N PHE A 306 19.49 -7.68 -10.44
CA PHE A 306 19.24 -6.46 -9.68
C PHE A 306 19.88 -5.25 -10.35
N TYR A 307 19.47 -4.04 -9.95
CA TYR A 307 20.07 -2.79 -10.43
C TYR A 307 21.24 -2.38 -9.51
N PRO A 308 22.51 -2.39 -9.99
CA PRO A 308 23.69 -2.33 -9.13
C PRO A 308 24.14 -0.91 -8.74
N TYR A 309 23.21 0.05 -8.66
CA TYR A 309 23.48 1.43 -8.25
C TYR A 309 22.37 2.00 -7.40
N HIS A 310 22.69 2.87 -6.44
CA HIS A 310 21.69 3.55 -5.61
C HIS A 310 20.96 4.71 -6.33
N TYR A 311 21.33 5.02 -7.58
CA TYR A 311 20.90 6.21 -8.33
C TYR A 311 20.56 5.88 -9.79
N ALA A 312 19.60 6.61 -10.37
CA ALA A 312 19.17 6.48 -11.77
C ALA A 312 19.94 7.43 -12.71
N PRO A 313 20.07 7.10 -14.02
CA PRO A 313 20.52 8.04 -15.03
C PRO A 313 19.52 9.18 -15.27
N PHE A 314 19.93 10.20 -16.02
CA PHE A 314 19.00 11.22 -16.52
C PHE A 314 18.23 10.71 -17.75
N ALA A 315 17.05 11.28 -18.03
CA ALA A 315 16.26 10.94 -19.21
C ALA A 315 17.00 11.26 -20.52
N SER A 316 17.88 12.28 -20.50
CA SER A 316 18.76 12.59 -21.64
C SER A 316 19.94 11.61 -21.84
N ASP A 317 20.23 10.72 -20.89
CA ASP A 317 21.27 9.68 -21.04
C ASP A 317 20.80 8.42 -21.74
N LEU A 318 19.50 8.11 -21.67
CA LEU A 318 18.93 6.93 -22.33
C LEU A 318 18.94 7.14 -23.86
N LYS A 319 20.00 6.64 -24.50
CA LYS A 319 20.30 6.72 -25.94
C LYS A 319 20.84 5.38 -26.43
N ASP A 320 20.78 5.18 -27.74
CA ASP A 320 21.30 4.02 -28.44
C ASP A 320 20.67 2.71 -27.90
N LEU A 321 19.45 2.81 -27.34
CA LEU A 321 18.75 1.71 -26.67
C LEU A 321 18.37 0.62 -27.68
N GLY A 322 18.15 1.00 -28.94
CA GLY A 322 17.90 0.08 -30.04
C GLY A 322 19.06 -0.88 -30.34
N GLU A 323 20.27 -0.61 -29.86
CA GLU A 323 21.44 -1.49 -30.01
C GLU A 323 21.60 -2.48 -28.84
N LEU A 324 20.84 -2.32 -27.75
CA LEU A 324 20.97 -3.13 -26.53
C LEU A 324 20.29 -4.50 -26.68
N ASN A 325 21.10 -5.57 -26.70
CA ASN A 325 20.62 -6.95 -26.67
C ASN A 325 20.36 -7.43 -25.23
N ILE A 326 19.15 -7.20 -24.72
CA ILE A 326 18.76 -7.56 -23.35
C ILE A 326 18.20 -8.99 -23.30
N SER A 327 18.82 -9.85 -22.49
CA SER A 327 18.37 -11.22 -22.23
C SER A 327 18.53 -11.58 -20.75
N PHE A 328 17.59 -12.37 -20.23
CA PHE A 328 17.54 -12.75 -18.81
C PHE A 328 17.71 -14.25 -18.64
N ASN A 329 18.54 -14.66 -17.68
CA ASN A 329 18.62 -16.03 -17.18
C ASN A 329 17.70 -16.16 -15.97
N LEU A 330 16.73 -17.08 -16.01
CA LEU A 330 15.75 -17.23 -14.94
C LEU A 330 16.40 -17.55 -13.59
N GLY A 331 17.35 -18.48 -13.57
CA GLY A 331 17.99 -18.97 -12.35
C GLY A 331 16.98 -19.55 -11.36
N SER A 332 17.20 -19.32 -10.08
CA SER A 332 16.36 -19.83 -8.98
C SER A 332 16.25 -18.81 -7.84
N PRO A 333 15.12 -18.77 -7.10
CA PRO A 333 15.02 -17.97 -5.89
C PRO A 333 15.99 -18.47 -4.82
N PHE A 334 16.40 -17.57 -3.92
CA PHE A 334 17.12 -17.94 -2.71
C PHE A 334 16.30 -18.88 -1.82
N LYS A 335 17.01 -19.75 -1.08
CA LYS A 335 16.43 -20.43 0.08
C LYS A 335 16.07 -19.39 1.16
N PRO A 336 15.03 -19.60 1.98
CA PRO A 336 14.59 -18.63 2.99
C PRO A 336 15.71 -18.07 3.88
N PHE A 337 16.67 -18.87 4.35
CA PHE A 337 17.77 -18.36 5.18
C PHE A 337 18.81 -17.55 4.40
N ASN A 338 18.99 -17.84 3.11
CA ASN A 338 19.88 -17.10 2.23
C ASN A 338 19.26 -15.72 1.93
N GLN A 339 17.94 -15.67 1.71
CA GLN A 339 17.19 -14.41 1.63
C GLN A 339 17.26 -13.61 2.94
N LEU A 340 17.10 -14.26 4.10
CA LEU A 340 17.21 -13.57 5.39
C LEU A 340 18.62 -12.99 5.62
N LEU A 341 19.68 -13.73 5.30
CA LEU A 341 21.05 -13.19 5.28
C LEU A 341 21.22 -12.05 4.26
N GLY A 342 20.53 -12.11 3.13
CA GLY A 342 20.53 -11.08 2.08
C GLY A 342 19.74 -9.80 2.39
N VAL A 343 18.92 -9.79 3.45
CA VAL A 343 17.96 -8.68 3.73
C VAL A 343 18.08 -8.14 5.15
N PHE A 344 18.45 -8.95 6.14
CA PHE A 344 18.45 -8.53 7.55
C PHE A 344 19.77 -7.84 7.96
N PRO A 345 19.71 -6.79 8.80
CA PRO A 345 20.88 -6.30 9.51
C PRO A 345 21.28 -7.25 10.64
N ALA A 346 22.54 -7.20 11.08
CA ALA A 346 23.09 -8.06 12.14
C ALA A 346 22.26 -8.08 13.44
N ALA A 347 21.58 -6.99 13.78
CA ALA A 347 20.67 -6.90 14.94
C ALA A 347 19.48 -7.88 14.87
N SER A 348 19.04 -8.24 13.65
CA SER A 348 17.94 -9.19 13.41
C SER A 348 18.41 -10.64 13.22
N SER A 349 19.70 -10.92 13.40
CA SER A 349 20.30 -12.27 13.31
C SER A 349 19.62 -13.32 14.19
N HIS A 350 18.91 -12.91 15.25
CA HIS A 350 18.14 -13.80 16.12
C HIS A 350 17.04 -14.61 15.39
N ALA A 351 16.58 -14.19 14.21
CA ALA A 351 15.63 -14.94 13.38
C ALA A 351 16.25 -16.13 12.62
N LEU A 352 17.58 -16.13 12.44
CA LEU A 352 18.31 -17.17 11.73
C LEU A 352 18.73 -18.34 12.64
N PRO A 353 19.06 -19.52 12.07
CA PRO A 353 19.72 -20.62 12.77
C PRO A 353 21.00 -20.19 13.50
N LEU A 354 21.35 -20.87 14.60
CA LEU A 354 22.43 -20.45 15.51
C LEU A 354 23.78 -20.22 14.81
N HIS A 355 24.16 -21.08 13.86
CA HIS A 355 25.42 -20.95 13.12
C HIS A 355 25.36 -19.81 12.08
N TYR A 356 24.21 -19.58 11.46
CA TYR A 356 24.00 -18.53 10.46
C TYR A 356 24.13 -17.12 11.08
N ARG A 357 23.78 -16.97 12.37
CA ARG A 357 23.93 -15.68 13.08
C ARG A 357 25.36 -15.18 13.07
N LYS A 358 26.33 -16.09 13.23
CA LYS A 358 27.76 -15.75 13.30
C LYS A 358 28.25 -15.05 12.03
N LEU A 359 27.74 -15.46 10.86
CA LEU A 359 28.11 -14.82 9.58
C LEU A 359 27.82 -13.31 9.57
N MET A 360 26.84 -12.85 10.37
CA MET A 360 26.45 -11.44 10.48
C MET A 360 27.08 -10.69 11.66
N THR A 361 27.63 -11.39 12.65
CA THR A 361 28.01 -10.80 13.96
C THR A 361 29.45 -11.05 14.38
N ASP A 362 30.11 -12.04 13.78
CA ASP A 362 31.47 -12.42 14.11
C ASP A 362 32.46 -11.54 13.31
N PRO A 363 33.36 -10.77 13.95
CA PRO A 363 34.31 -9.89 13.25
C PRO A 363 35.23 -10.62 12.26
N ASP A 364 35.46 -11.93 12.48
CA ASP A 364 36.27 -12.79 11.61
C ASP A 364 35.44 -13.45 10.48
N SER A 365 34.15 -13.12 10.33
CA SER A 365 33.28 -13.64 9.26
C SER A 365 33.75 -13.18 7.86
N PRO A 366 33.93 -14.08 6.88
CA PRO A 366 34.32 -13.72 5.50
C PRO A 366 33.33 -12.86 4.71
N ILE A 367 32.16 -12.55 5.30
CA ILE A 367 31.12 -11.67 4.73
C ILE A 367 30.64 -10.58 5.70
N ILE A 368 31.44 -10.25 6.73
CA ILE A 368 31.10 -9.20 7.71
C ILE A 368 30.95 -7.81 7.06
N ASP A 369 31.59 -7.58 5.91
CA ASP A 369 31.49 -6.36 5.10
C ASP A 369 30.07 -6.09 4.57
N PHE A 370 29.20 -7.09 4.51
CA PHE A 370 27.79 -6.90 4.13
C PHE A 370 26.93 -6.31 5.27
N TYR A 371 27.43 -6.29 6.51
CA TYR A 371 26.64 -5.97 7.71
C TYR A 371 27.20 -4.78 8.50
N PRO A 372 27.36 -3.58 7.88
CA PRO A 372 27.87 -2.40 8.59
C PRO A 372 26.93 -1.97 9.72
N THR A 373 27.51 -1.54 10.85
CA THR A 373 26.77 -1.10 12.04
C THR A 373 26.19 0.31 11.92
N ASP A 374 26.70 1.11 10.97
CA ASP A 374 26.23 2.46 10.62
C ASP A 374 26.52 2.70 9.12
N PHE A 375 25.71 3.52 8.45
CA PHE A 375 25.79 3.73 7.00
C PHE A 375 25.32 5.12 6.55
N GLU A 376 25.85 5.61 5.43
CA GLU A 376 25.48 6.94 4.91
C GLU A 376 24.06 6.93 4.34
N VAL A 377 23.25 7.94 4.71
CA VAL A 377 21.94 8.20 4.11
C VAL A 377 22.01 9.49 3.31
N ASP A 378 22.12 9.38 1.98
CA ASP A 378 22.13 10.54 1.09
C ASP A 378 20.71 11.11 0.96
N MET A 379 20.52 12.29 1.53
CA MET A 379 19.25 13.00 1.50
C MET A 379 18.78 13.38 0.08
N ASN A 380 19.70 13.50 -0.89
CA ASN A 380 19.42 13.76 -2.31
C ASN A 380 18.33 14.84 -2.58
N GLY A 381 18.40 15.95 -1.84
CA GLY A 381 17.47 17.09 -1.93
C GLY A 381 16.08 16.88 -1.32
N LYS A 382 15.81 15.73 -0.68
CA LYS A 382 14.56 15.43 0.03
C LYS A 382 14.61 15.96 1.48
N ARG A 383 13.43 16.05 2.13
CA ARG A 383 13.29 16.73 3.43
C ARG A 383 13.49 15.82 4.65
N PHE A 384 13.02 14.58 4.57
CA PHE A 384 13.01 13.65 5.70
C PHE A 384 13.91 12.45 5.43
N SER A 385 14.61 11.93 6.43
CA SER A 385 15.59 10.84 6.26
C SER A 385 15.02 9.56 5.64
N TRP A 386 13.75 9.24 5.88
CA TRP A 386 13.04 8.13 5.22
C TRP A 386 12.79 8.34 3.72
N GLN A 387 13.08 9.53 3.18
CA GLN A 387 13.12 9.82 1.74
C GLN A 387 14.55 9.78 1.17
N GLY A 388 15.57 9.64 2.03
CA GLY A 388 16.98 9.54 1.64
C GLY A 388 17.33 8.15 1.11
N ILE A 389 18.51 8.06 0.50
CA ILE A 389 19.04 6.86 -0.13
C ILE A 389 20.07 6.24 0.81
N ALA A 390 19.76 5.06 1.34
CA ALA A 390 20.69 4.29 2.17
C ALA A 390 21.80 3.68 1.31
N LYS A 391 23.04 4.13 1.50
CA LYS A 391 24.23 3.61 0.82
C LYS A 391 24.75 2.36 1.54
N LEU A 392 23.99 1.27 1.44
CA LEU A 392 24.45 -0.05 1.85
C LEU A 392 25.30 -0.69 0.73
N PRO A 393 26.30 -1.54 1.07
CA PRO A 393 26.97 -2.36 0.08
C PRO A 393 25.99 -3.33 -0.57
N PHE A 394 26.15 -3.60 -1.86
CA PHE A 394 25.45 -4.70 -2.52
C PHE A 394 26.10 -6.03 -2.14
N ILE A 395 25.27 -7.05 -1.88
CA ILE A 395 25.72 -8.37 -1.48
C ILE A 395 26.21 -9.15 -2.70
N ASP A 396 27.36 -9.79 -2.56
CA ASP A 396 27.91 -10.74 -3.53
C ASP A 396 27.26 -12.12 -3.29
N GLU A 397 26.44 -12.57 -4.25
CA GLU A 397 25.69 -13.82 -4.18
C GLU A 397 26.62 -15.03 -4.06
N ASP A 398 27.69 -15.10 -4.85
CA ASP A 398 28.61 -16.24 -4.84
C ASP A 398 29.35 -16.34 -3.50
N ARG A 399 29.85 -15.22 -2.96
CA ARG A 399 30.46 -15.16 -1.62
C ARG A 399 29.47 -15.59 -0.52
N LEU A 400 28.23 -15.09 -0.56
CA LEU A 400 27.21 -15.45 0.42
C LEU A 400 26.88 -16.96 0.37
N LEU A 401 26.70 -17.50 -0.83
CA LEU A 401 26.36 -18.91 -1.03
C LEU A 401 27.53 -19.85 -0.66
N GLU A 402 28.79 -19.45 -0.87
CA GLU A 402 29.95 -20.24 -0.45
C GLU A 402 30.02 -20.38 1.08
N GLU A 403 29.85 -19.29 1.84
CA GLU A 403 29.86 -19.34 3.30
C GLU A 403 28.66 -20.09 3.89
N VAL A 404 27.46 -19.92 3.30
CA VAL A 404 26.29 -20.71 3.69
C VAL A 404 26.51 -22.20 3.43
N GLY A 405 27.11 -22.57 2.29
CA GLY A 405 27.41 -23.97 1.95
C GLY A 405 28.30 -24.67 2.98
N LYS A 406 29.22 -23.93 3.63
CA LYS A 406 30.10 -24.46 4.68
C LYS A 406 29.32 -24.82 5.96
N ILE A 407 28.20 -24.16 6.25
CA ILE A 407 27.42 -24.32 7.49
C ILE A 407 26.03 -24.96 7.33
N GLU A 408 25.51 -25.15 6.11
CA GLU A 408 24.14 -25.67 5.91
C GLU A 408 23.95 -27.09 6.49
N HIS A 409 25.02 -27.89 6.58
CA HIS A 409 25.00 -29.20 7.24
C HIS A 409 24.72 -29.15 8.76
N THR A 410 24.72 -27.96 9.38
CA THR A 410 24.47 -27.76 10.82
C THR A 410 23.01 -27.48 11.17
N LEU A 411 22.12 -27.41 10.17
CA LEU A 411 20.69 -27.19 10.38
C LEU A 411 20.02 -28.40 11.02
N THR A 412 19.10 -28.15 11.96
CA THR A 412 18.19 -29.19 12.46
C THR A 412 17.14 -29.58 11.41
N GLU A 413 16.48 -30.73 11.56
CA GLU A 413 15.45 -31.20 10.60
C GLU A 413 14.29 -30.20 10.42
N GLU A 414 13.91 -29.49 11.49
CA GLU A 414 12.92 -28.41 11.44
C GLU A 414 13.45 -27.23 10.61
N GLU A 415 14.71 -26.85 10.82
CA GLU A 415 15.33 -25.74 10.11
C GLU A 415 15.56 -26.05 8.63
N VAL A 416 15.97 -27.27 8.28
CA VAL A 416 15.98 -27.75 6.90
C VAL A 416 14.59 -27.65 6.29
N ARG A 417 13.55 -28.12 7.00
CA ARG A 417 12.16 -28.06 6.53
C ARG A 417 11.72 -26.63 6.24
N ARG A 418 11.92 -25.66 7.15
CA ARG A 418 11.59 -24.25 6.91
C ARG A 418 12.55 -23.51 5.97
N ASN A 419 13.65 -24.13 5.54
CA ASN A 419 14.56 -23.64 4.49
C ASN A 419 14.27 -24.26 3.10
N THR A 420 13.13 -24.95 2.93
CA THR A 420 12.70 -25.51 1.64
C THR A 420 11.43 -24.88 1.11
N VAL A 421 11.26 -24.88 -0.22
CA VAL A 421 10.05 -24.39 -0.89
C VAL A 421 8.89 -25.33 -0.59
N MET A 422 7.82 -24.77 -0.01
CA MET A 422 6.58 -25.49 0.33
C MET A 422 5.62 -25.58 -0.86
N CYS A 423 4.47 -26.22 -0.67
CA CYS A 423 3.39 -26.30 -1.66
C CYS A 423 2.17 -25.51 -1.19
N ASP A 424 1.47 -24.86 -2.12
CA ASP A 424 0.17 -24.25 -1.87
C ASP A 424 -0.84 -25.31 -1.43
N LEU A 425 -1.73 -24.96 -0.49
CA LEU A 425 -2.77 -25.87 0.01
C LEU A 425 -4.17 -25.32 -0.31
N LEU A 426 -4.99 -26.15 -0.94
CA LEU A 426 -6.41 -25.90 -1.14
C LEU A 426 -7.21 -26.59 -0.04
N PHE A 427 -8.08 -25.83 0.61
CA PHE A 427 -8.99 -26.29 1.65
C PHE A 427 -10.43 -26.28 1.13
N VAL A 428 -11.12 -27.42 1.19
CA VAL A 428 -12.44 -27.65 0.59
C VAL A 428 -13.37 -28.26 1.62
N MET A 429 -14.58 -27.70 1.78
CA MET A 429 -15.61 -28.31 2.65
C MET A 429 -16.08 -29.65 2.06
N SER A 430 -16.28 -30.69 2.87
CA SER A 430 -16.63 -32.04 2.39
C SER A 430 -17.90 -32.13 1.54
N SER A 431 -18.79 -31.13 1.64
CA SER A 431 -20.01 -30.97 0.84
C SER A 431 -19.81 -30.40 -0.57
N HIS A 432 -18.66 -29.76 -0.84
CA HIS A 432 -18.36 -29.12 -2.12
C HIS A 432 -17.87 -30.15 -3.16
N PRO A 433 -18.26 -30.10 -4.46
CA PRO A 433 -18.03 -31.19 -5.42
C PRO A 433 -16.58 -31.69 -5.55
N LEU A 434 -15.58 -30.80 -5.44
CA LEU A 434 -14.16 -31.19 -5.44
C LEU A 434 -13.76 -32.15 -4.30
N SER A 435 -14.54 -32.30 -3.23
CA SER A 435 -14.28 -33.26 -2.15
C SER A 435 -14.13 -34.69 -2.68
N VAL A 436 -15.00 -35.07 -3.62
CA VAL A 436 -15.01 -36.38 -4.28
C VAL A 436 -13.76 -36.55 -5.15
N CYS A 437 -13.34 -35.49 -5.84
CA CYS A 437 -12.11 -35.50 -6.64
C CYS A 437 -10.86 -35.69 -5.76
N ILE A 438 -10.77 -34.97 -4.63
CA ILE A 438 -9.64 -35.08 -3.71
C ILE A 438 -9.58 -36.46 -3.06
N TYR A 439 -10.70 -37.00 -2.55
CA TYR A 439 -10.73 -38.36 -2.01
C TYR A 439 -10.43 -39.43 -3.07
N SER A 440 -10.88 -39.26 -4.31
CA SER A 440 -10.57 -40.18 -5.42
C SER A 440 -9.07 -40.17 -5.76
N LEU A 441 -8.48 -38.97 -5.85
CA LEU A 441 -7.06 -38.76 -6.07
C LEU A 441 -6.21 -39.36 -4.95
N ASP A 442 -6.54 -39.07 -3.68
CA ASP A 442 -5.86 -39.65 -2.52
C ASP A 442 -5.90 -41.19 -2.54
N ASN A 443 -7.09 -41.78 -2.70
CA ASN A 443 -7.24 -43.24 -2.71
C ASN A 443 -6.42 -43.92 -3.84
N ARG A 444 -6.34 -43.31 -5.03
CA ARG A 444 -5.47 -43.81 -6.12
C ARG A 444 -3.98 -43.73 -5.78
N CYS A 445 -3.57 -42.78 -4.95
CA CYS A 445 -2.17 -42.48 -4.63
C CYS A 445 -1.67 -43.08 -3.30
N LYS A 446 -2.51 -43.82 -2.54
CA LYS A 446 -2.18 -44.37 -1.21
C LYS A 446 -0.98 -45.33 -1.11
N GLN A 447 -0.48 -45.84 -2.23
CA GLN A 447 0.69 -46.73 -2.28
C GLN A 447 1.99 -45.99 -2.65
N LEU A 448 1.92 -44.68 -2.91
CA LEU A 448 3.06 -43.82 -3.24
C LEU A 448 3.61 -43.15 -1.97
N SER A 449 4.92 -42.88 -1.92
CA SER A 449 5.51 -42.06 -0.86
C SER A 449 5.00 -40.62 -0.92
N ASP A 450 5.06 -39.86 0.18
CA ASP A 450 4.60 -38.46 0.19
C ASP A 450 5.32 -37.57 -0.84
N LYS A 451 6.57 -37.88 -1.19
CA LYS A 451 7.30 -37.21 -2.28
C LYS A 451 6.71 -37.50 -3.65
N GLU A 452 6.31 -38.74 -3.91
CA GLU A 452 5.66 -39.14 -5.17
C GLU A 452 4.22 -38.64 -5.23
N ARG A 453 3.45 -38.72 -4.13
CA ARG A 453 2.11 -38.12 -3.98
C ARG A 453 2.15 -36.63 -4.37
N ALA A 454 3.07 -35.86 -3.79
CA ALA A 454 3.21 -34.44 -4.09
C ALA A 454 3.56 -34.13 -5.56
N MET A 455 4.13 -35.07 -6.33
CA MET A 455 4.46 -34.87 -7.75
C MET A 455 3.31 -35.20 -8.71
N VAL A 456 2.23 -35.84 -8.24
CA VAL A 456 1.04 -36.13 -9.06
C VAL A 456 0.36 -34.82 -9.48
N LYS A 457 -0.10 -34.73 -10.73
CA LYS A 457 -0.88 -33.59 -11.24
C LYS A 457 -2.22 -34.07 -11.81
N GLU A 458 -3.27 -34.04 -11.00
CA GLU A 458 -4.64 -34.23 -11.48
C GLU A 458 -5.19 -32.86 -11.94
N PRO A 459 -5.66 -32.69 -13.19
CA PRO A 459 -6.24 -31.42 -13.63
C PRO A 459 -7.58 -31.15 -12.94
N ILE A 460 -7.81 -29.92 -12.51
CA ILE A 460 -9.09 -29.47 -11.96
C ILE A 460 -10.06 -29.23 -13.11
N ASP A 461 -11.23 -29.85 -13.07
CA ASP A 461 -12.35 -29.56 -13.96
C ASP A 461 -13.06 -28.26 -13.51
N PRO A 462 -13.05 -27.17 -14.31
CA PRO A 462 -13.69 -25.90 -13.97
C PRO A 462 -15.18 -26.01 -13.65
N ASN A 463 -15.88 -27.04 -14.17
CA ASN A 463 -17.30 -27.26 -13.92
C ASN A 463 -17.58 -27.76 -12.49
N HIS A 464 -16.63 -28.43 -11.86
CA HIS A 464 -16.73 -28.97 -10.50
C HIS A 464 -16.13 -28.04 -9.42
N SER A 465 -15.55 -26.91 -9.84
CA SER A 465 -14.78 -25.97 -9.01
C SER A 465 -15.25 -24.51 -9.11
N GLU A 466 -16.46 -24.30 -9.66
CA GLU A 466 -17.06 -22.98 -9.93
C GLU A 466 -16.17 -22.04 -10.79
N GLY A 467 -15.32 -22.61 -11.63
CA GLY A 467 -14.46 -21.90 -12.58
C GLY A 467 -12.96 -21.91 -12.25
N MET A 468 -12.55 -22.41 -11.08
CA MET A 468 -11.13 -22.53 -10.73
C MET A 468 -10.44 -23.63 -11.56
N ASN A 469 -9.29 -23.30 -12.17
CA ASN A 469 -8.45 -24.23 -12.92
C ASN A 469 -7.12 -24.49 -12.16
N GLY A 470 -6.21 -25.25 -12.77
CA GLY A 470 -4.95 -25.68 -12.15
C GLY A 470 -4.92 -27.18 -11.91
N TYR A 471 -4.06 -27.63 -10.99
CA TYR A 471 -3.85 -29.04 -10.69
C TYR A 471 -3.91 -29.32 -9.18
N LEU A 472 -4.30 -30.55 -8.83
CA LEU A 472 -4.27 -31.09 -7.48
C LEU A 472 -3.20 -32.19 -7.35
N SER A 473 -2.58 -32.25 -6.18
CA SER A 473 -1.76 -33.38 -5.70
C SER A 473 -2.28 -33.82 -4.32
N PRO A 474 -2.25 -35.10 -3.95
CA PRO A 474 -2.48 -35.51 -2.56
C PRO A 474 -1.47 -34.84 -1.62
N CYS A 475 -1.93 -34.34 -0.47
CA CYS A 475 -1.07 -33.87 0.60
C CYS A 475 -0.46 -35.03 1.40
N GLY A 476 0.60 -34.78 2.17
CA GLY A 476 1.16 -35.76 3.11
C GLY A 476 0.18 -36.12 4.23
N GLY A 477 0.22 -37.36 4.73
CA GLY A 477 -0.72 -37.85 5.73
C GLY A 477 -2.16 -38.05 5.23
N GLU A 478 -3.15 -37.92 6.13
CA GLU A 478 -4.58 -37.98 5.81
C GLU A 478 -5.10 -36.63 5.28
N PRO A 479 -5.89 -36.59 4.18
CA PRO A 479 -6.39 -35.34 3.62
C PRO A 479 -7.51 -34.69 4.44
N CYS A 480 -8.14 -35.41 5.37
CA CYS A 480 -9.23 -34.89 6.21
C CYS A 480 -9.23 -35.58 7.58
N PRO A 481 -8.25 -35.27 8.45
CA PRO A 481 -8.17 -35.87 9.78
C PRO A 481 -9.43 -35.50 10.59
N PRO A 482 -10.05 -36.43 11.34
CA PRO A 482 -11.36 -36.23 11.97
C PRO A 482 -11.32 -35.27 13.18
N VAL A 483 -10.15 -35.05 13.76
CA VAL A 483 -9.89 -34.04 14.80
C VAL A 483 -8.66 -33.26 14.39
N PHE A 484 -8.80 -31.94 14.22
CA PHE A 484 -7.67 -31.04 14.00
C PHE A 484 -7.29 -30.39 15.33
N ARG A 485 -6.09 -30.68 15.83
CA ARG A 485 -5.60 -30.13 17.11
C ARG A 485 -5.16 -28.68 16.94
N SER A 486 -5.46 -27.84 17.92
CA SER A 486 -4.99 -26.45 17.92
C SER A 486 -3.46 -26.39 18.07
N PRO A 487 -2.72 -25.69 17.19
CA PRO A 487 -1.32 -25.36 17.40
C PRO A 487 -1.13 -24.18 18.38
N VAL A 488 -2.22 -23.49 18.75
CA VAL A 488 -2.21 -22.33 19.65
C VAL A 488 -2.69 -22.76 21.03
N ALA A 489 -1.83 -22.60 22.04
CA ALA A 489 -2.16 -22.91 23.43
C ALA A 489 -3.38 -22.09 23.92
N GLY A 490 -4.37 -22.77 24.49
CA GLY A 490 -5.60 -22.15 24.99
C GLY A 490 -6.72 -21.96 23.97
N MET A 491 -6.51 -22.30 22.68
CA MET A 491 -7.60 -22.46 21.71
C MET A 491 -8.09 -23.92 21.68
N GLU A 492 -9.38 -24.10 21.40
CA GLU A 492 -10.05 -25.41 21.36
C GLU A 492 -9.69 -26.22 20.09
N ASP A 493 -9.72 -27.54 20.21
CA ASP A 493 -9.52 -28.46 19.08
C ASP A 493 -10.78 -28.55 18.21
N ILE A 494 -10.61 -28.62 16.88
CA ILE A 494 -11.73 -28.80 15.95
C ILE A 494 -12.11 -30.29 15.93
N MET A 495 -13.12 -30.63 16.73
CA MET A 495 -13.76 -31.93 16.72
C MET A 495 -14.69 -32.07 15.50
N HIS A 496 -14.63 -33.23 14.82
CA HIS A 496 -15.40 -33.50 13.59
C HIS A 496 -15.11 -32.51 12.45
N ASN A 497 -13.82 -32.33 12.14
CA ASN A 497 -13.38 -31.56 10.98
C ASN A 497 -14.08 -32.01 9.68
N GLN A 498 -14.65 -31.05 8.94
CA GLN A 498 -15.30 -31.25 7.63
C GLN A 498 -14.56 -30.52 6.49
N VAL A 499 -13.30 -30.17 6.69
CA VAL A 499 -12.44 -29.51 5.70
C VAL A 499 -11.37 -30.49 5.26
N ILE A 500 -11.34 -30.73 3.95
CA ILE A 500 -10.41 -31.58 3.25
C ILE A 500 -9.29 -30.70 2.67
N CYS A 501 -8.06 -31.15 2.81
CA CYS A 501 -6.87 -30.51 2.25
C CYS A 501 -6.37 -31.27 1.02
N ALA A 502 -5.85 -30.53 0.04
CA ALA A 502 -5.03 -31.04 -1.04
C ALA A 502 -3.90 -30.06 -1.34
N ILE A 503 -2.79 -30.54 -1.93
CA ILE A 503 -1.82 -29.64 -2.54
C ILE A 503 -2.44 -29.08 -3.81
N TYR A 504 -2.39 -27.75 -3.96
CA TYR A 504 -2.79 -27.04 -5.17
C TYR A 504 -1.56 -26.62 -5.97
N ARG A 505 -1.74 -26.51 -7.28
CA ARG A 505 -0.73 -26.00 -8.21
C ARG A 505 -1.43 -25.15 -9.26
N LEU A 506 -0.88 -23.95 -9.49
CA LEU A 506 -1.36 -23.03 -10.52
C LEU A 506 -1.44 -23.71 -11.91
N PRO A 507 -2.35 -23.24 -12.80
CA PRO A 507 -2.38 -23.67 -14.20
C PRO A 507 -1.08 -23.30 -14.93
N ASP A 508 -0.82 -23.95 -16.07
CA ASP A 508 0.38 -23.68 -16.86
C ASP A 508 0.42 -22.22 -17.36
N LYS A 509 1.60 -21.61 -17.29
CA LYS A 509 1.82 -20.23 -17.70
C LYS A 509 1.55 -20.05 -19.20
N HIS A 510 0.74 -19.06 -19.53
CA HIS A 510 0.60 -18.54 -20.89
C HIS A 510 1.15 -17.12 -20.98
N LYS A 511 1.40 -16.65 -22.20
CA LYS A 511 1.80 -15.26 -22.46
C LYS A 511 0.70 -14.29 -22.04
N HIS A 512 1.07 -13.04 -21.77
CA HIS A 512 0.07 -12.00 -21.57
C HIS A 512 -0.80 -11.82 -22.83
N ILE A 513 -2.06 -11.40 -22.63
CA ILE A 513 -3.03 -11.14 -23.69
C ILE A 513 -3.58 -9.74 -23.44
N THR A 514 -3.06 -8.73 -24.15
CA THR A 514 -3.50 -7.32 -24.07
C THR A 514 -4.88 -7.14 -24.71
N ARG A 515 -5.91 -7.76 -24.13
CA ARG A 515 -7.34 -7.55 -24.40
C ARG A 515 -8.22 -8.26 -23.35
N PRO A 516 -9.39 -7.70 -22.99
CA PRO A 516 -10.36 -8.37 -22.14
C PRO A 516 -10.83 -9.74 -22.70
N PRO A 517 -11.16 -10.71 -21.82
CA PRO A 517 -11.69 -12.01 -22.24
C PRO A 517 -12.97 -11.92 -23.07
N ALA A 518 -13.14 -12.89 -23.99
CA ALA A 518 -14.34 -12.99 -24.81
C ALA A 518 -15.61 -13.14 -23.94
N GLY A 519 -16.63 -12.35 -24.25
CA GLY A 519 -17.88 -12.33 -23.47
C GLY A 519 -17.89 -11.39 -22.25
N VAL A 520 -16.83 -10.61 -22.02
CA VAL A 520 -16.79 -9.59 -20.95
C VAL A 520 -17.99 -8.63 -21.03
N LYS A 521 -18.57 -8.31 -19.87
CA LYS A 521 -19.65 -7.33 -19.72
C LYS A 521 -19.12 -6.09 -19.01
N PHE A 522 -18.64 -5.11 -19.76
CA PHE A 522 -18.09 -3.87 -19.20
C PHE A 522 -19.09 -3.17 -18.27
N PRO A 523 -18.64 -2.62 -17.12
CA PRO A 523 -19.50 -1.89 -16.20
C PRO A 523 -20.03 -0.59 -16.81
N LYS A 524 -21.18 -0.10 -16.32
CA LYS A 524 -21.75 1.17 -16.75
C LYS A 524 -20.79 2.32 -16.46
N LYS A 525 -20.49 3.13 -17.49
CA LYS A 525 -19.55 4.26 -17.39
C LYS A 525 -20.04 5.30 -16.37
N VAL A 526 -19.29 5.47 -15.28
CA VAL A 526 -19.64 6.38 -14.18
C VAL A 526 -19.31 7.85 -14.47
N CYS A 527 -18.36 8.15 -15.36
CA CYS A 527 -17.95 9.52 -15.67
C CYS A 527 -19.03 10.29 -16.45
N SER A 528 -19.73 11.21 -15.77
CA SER A 528 -20.73 12.11 -16.32
C SER A 528 -20.12 13.27 -17.11
N GLN A 529 -20.93 13.95 -17.93
CA GLN A 529 -20.47 15.06 -18.78
C GLN A 529 -19.95 16.27 -18.00
N SER A 530 -20.41 16.51 -16.77
CA SER A 530 -19.91 17.60 -15.92
C SER A 530 -18.43 17.40 -15.51
N VAL A 531 -17.99 16.14 -15.33
CA VAL A 531 -16.59 15.80 -15.10
C VAL A 531 -15.72 16.05 -16.33
N THR A 532 -16.29 15.99 -17.54
CA THR A 532 -15.59 16.33 -18.79
C THR A 532 -15.70 17.80 -19.19
N GLY A 533 -16.64 18.55 -18.61
CA GLY A 533 -16.90 19.97 -18.91
C GLY A 533 -16.06 20.94 -18.08
N PHE A 534 -15.69 20.57 -16.84
CA PHE A 534 -14.61 21.26 -16.14
C PHE A 534 -13.29 21.05 -16.88
N GLN A 535 -12.46 22.10 -16.96
CA GLN A 535 -11.12 22.00 -17.54
C GLN A 535 -10.36 20.84 -16.87
N CYS A 536 -9.87 19.90 -17.68
CA CYS A 536 -9.22 18.68 -17.24
C CYS A 536 -7.81 18.95 -16.67
N LYS A 537 -7.77 19.61 -15.51
CA LYS A 537 -6.56 20.06 -14.78
C LYS A 537 -6.13 19.12 -13.67
N SER A 538 -6.91 18.07 -13.37
CA SER A 538 -6.53 16.98 -12.48
C SER A 538 -7.29 15.71 -12.86
N TRP A 539 -6.57 14.63 -13.16
CA TRP A 539 -7.15 13.31 -13.48
C TRP A 539 -7.47 12.50 -12.21
N SER A 540 -8.01 13.14 -11.17
CA SER A 540 -8.09 12.60 -9.80
C SER A 540 -8.72 11.21 -9.71
N SER A 541 -9.78 10.92 -10.49
CA SER A 541 -10.48 9.62 -10.45
C SER A 541 -9.78 8.50 -11.22
N VAL A 542 -8.89 8.81 -12.17
CA VAL A 542 -8.00 7.81 -12.78
C VAL A 542 -6.77 7.62 -11.89
N TYR A 543 -6.26 8.71 -11.28
CA TYR A 543 -5.29 8.62 -10.20
C TYR A 543 -5.76 7.65 -9.10
N ILE A 544 -7.00 7.72 -8.61
CA ILE A 544 -7.47 6.79 -7.58
C ILE A 544 -7.42 5.32 -8.05
N ASN A 545 -7.96 4.97 -9.22
CA ASN A 545 -7.94 3.57 -9.68
C ASN A 545 -6.53 3.06 -10.02
N ILE A 546 -5.68 3.89 -10.62
CA ILE A 546 -4.31 3.51 -11.00
C ILE A 546 -3.37 3.52 -9.79
N GLN A 547 -3.53 4.46 -8.86
CA GLN A 547 -2.85 4.44 -7.57
C GLN A 547 -3.34 3.26 -6.72
N CYS A 548 -4.60 2.84 -6.84
CA CYS A 548 -5.06 1.56 -6.32
C CYS A 548 -4.37 0.38 -7.02
N MET A 549 -4.16 0.37 -8.34
CA MET A 549 -3.39 -0.68 -9.01
C MET A 549 -1.91 -0.69 -8.60
N ILE A 550 -1.26 0.47 -8.43
CA ILE A 550 0.12 0.57 -7.93
C ILE A 550 0.21 0.13 -6.46
N TYR A 551 -0.77 0.49 -5.61
CA TYR A 551 -0.89 -0.08 -4.27
C TYR A 551 -1.18 -1.59 -4.29
N PHE A 552 -1.94 -2.08 -5.27
CA PHE A 552 -2.15 -3.52 -5.48
C PHE A 552 -0.87 -4.23 -5.91
N SER A 553 -0.04 -3.60 -6.75
CA SER A 553 1.30 -4.09 -7.11
C SER A 553 2.22 -4.18 -5.91
N ILE A 554 2.26 -3.15 -5.06
CA ILE A 554 3.04 -3.12 -3.80
C ILE A 554 2.52 -4.19 -2.82
N LEU A 555 1.20 -4.37 -2.72
CA LEU A 555 0.57 -5.44 -1.93
C LEU A 555 0.85 -6.84 -2.52
N LEU A 556 0.90 -7.00 -3.83
CA LEU A 556 1.22 -8.27 -4.49
C LEU A 556 2.70 -8.65 -4.31
N SER A 557 3.64 -7.71 -4.41
CA SER A 557 5.04 -7.95 -4.00
C SER A 557 5.14 -8.37 -2.53
N SER A 558 4.28 -7.82 -1.65
CA SER A 558 4.19 -8.22 -0.24
C SER A 558 3.62 -9.63 -0.03
N TYR A 559 2.90 -10.19 -1.01
CA TYR A 559 2.33 -11.55 -0.98
C TYR A 559 3.20 -12.63 -1.64
N VAL A 560 4.31 -12.25 -2.30
CA VAL A 560 5.31 -13.18 -2.86
C VAL A 560 6.56 -13.28 -1.95
N LEU A 561 6.58 -12.55 -0.84
CA LEU A 561 7.67 -12.50 0.15
C LEU A 561 7.21 -12.87 1.59
N ASN A 562 6.19 -13.71 1.71
CA ASN A 562 5.74 -14.35 2.97
C ASN A 562 5.52 -15.85 2.75
#